data_AF-A0AA88RMS5-F1
#
_entry.id   AF-A0AA88RMS5-F1
#
_cell.length_a   1.000
_cell.length_b   1.000
_cell.length_c   1.000
_cell.angle_alpha   90.00
_cell.angle_beta   90.00
_cell.angle_gamma   90.00
#
_symmetry.space_group_name_H-M   'P 1'
#
loop_
_entity.id
_entity.type
_entity.pdbx_description
1 polymer ?
#
loop_
_entity_poly.entity_id
_entity_poly.type
_entity_poly.pdbx_seq_one_letter_code
_entity_poly.pdbx_strand_id
1 'polypeptide(L)'
;MEEQRKLEEAQLAEEAALAVAEKEKARSKAALEHAEAAQRIAELEAQKKRSAEIKALKEAEEKDKVLDALAKSDVRYRKYSIEELETATENVSESHKIGEGGYGPVEVLSCIRHPNMVLLLGACPEYGCLIYKYMSNGSLEDCLLRRTPTLSWQHRFRIVAEIGTGSFAEMLDQTVPDWLVEEALSFAKMALKCAELRRKDRPDLGKFVMPELERLRALAEENMSHSTLYSAGQTKLATNPPPVSRFIAKTNIANHETGDVRHPTTPRPQVIVTPLDETHIQSALYCAKKHGLEIRIRSGGHDFEGASYISEDPFVILDLFKLNSITVDVENATAWVQSGATLGELYYAISKKSRTLAFPAGYWSTVGVGGQLSGGGYGALLRKYGLAGDNVIDAKFINVDGKILDRKSMGEDLFWALKGAGGGNFGVIVAFKIKLVAVPENVTVFKVSRTLEQNATKLVHKWQYVAPSIHEDLTITLRINNVKSSQAGKQSYHYEEDSKGKTSYEEASVWGVKYFKDNFKRLAEVKAMVDPDYFFRSEQTIPPLFGDCSTSLGK
;
A
#
# COMPACT_ATOMS: atom_id res chain seq x y z
N MET A 1 -13.19 34.16 102.13
CA MET A 1 -12.02 33.25 102.14
C MET A 1 -12.41 31.85 101.67
N GLU A 2 -12.70 30.87 102.54
CA GLU A 2 -12.76 29.46 102.08
C GLU A 2 -13.96 29.14 101.15
N GLU A 3 -15.17 29.59 101.47
CA GLU A 3 -16.34 29.42 100.58
C GLU A 3 -16.18 30.14 99.24
N GLN A 4 -15.56 31.33 99.28
CA GLN A 4 -15.33 32.17 98.10
C GLN A 4 -14.35 31.50 97.13
N ARG A 5 -13.28 30.91 97.66
CA ARG A 5 -12.34 30.09 96.87
C ARG A 5 -12.99 28.81 96.36
N LYS A 6 -13.87 28.17 97.13
CA LYS A 6 -14.66 27.01 96.66
C LYS A 6 -15.63 27.37 95.54
N LEU A 7 -16.17 28.59 95.51
CA LEU A 7 -16.99 29.09 94.41
C LEU A 7 -16.17 29.34 93.14
N GLU A 8 -14.98 29.95 93.27
CA GLU A 8 -14.04 30.14 92.15
C GLU A 8 -13.53 28.80 91.59
N GLU A 9 -13.17 27.84 92.46
CA GLU A 9 -12.78 26.47 92.06
C GLU A 9 -13.94 25.73 91.36
N ALA A 10 -15.20 25.96 91.77
CA ALA A 10 -16.38 25.41 91.10
C ALA A 10 -16.65 26.05 89.73
N GLN A 11 -16.51 27.37 89.60
CA GLN A 11 -16.68 28.08 88.32
C GLN A 11 -15.60 27.69 87.31
N LEU A 12 -14.34 27.55 87.74
CA LEU A 12 -13.26 27.04 86.90
C LEU A 12 -13.49 25.57 86.48
N ALA A 13 -14.10 24.75 87.33
CA ALA A 13 -14.49 23.38 86.98
C ALA A 13 -15.66 23.35 85.98
N GLU A 14 -16.61 24.29 86.06
CA GLU A 14 -17.72 24.43 85.12
C GLU A 14 -17.23 24.91 83.73
N GLU A 15 -16.38 25.95 83.67
CA GLU A 15 -15.73 26.36 82.41
C GLU A 15 -14.89 25.23 81.79
N ALA A 16 -14.12 24.49 82.60
CA ALA A 16 -13.35 23.35 82.11
C ALA A 16 -14.25 22.23 81.57
N ALA A 17 -15.37 21.94 82.23
CA ALA A 17 -16.35 20.95 81.75
C ALA A 17 -17.02 21.39 80.44
N LEU A 18 -17.39 22.67 80.32
CA LEU A 18 -17.94 23.24 79.08
C LEU A 18 -16.92 23.20 77.93
N ALA A 19 -15.67 23.59 78.17
CA ALA A 19 -14.62 23.54 77.17
C ALA A 19 -14.31 22.10 76.69
N VAL A 20 -14.38 21.11 77.59
CA VAL A 20 -14.29 19.69 77.23
C VAL A 20 -15.51 19.25 76.40
N ALA A 21 -16.72 19.65 76.78
CA ALA A 21 -17.94 19.31 76.05
C ALA A 21 -17.96 19.90 74.63
N GLU A 22 -17.53 21.16 74.45
CA GLU A 22 -17.40 21.78 73.11
C GLU A 22 -16.33 21.09 72.27
N LYS A 23 -15.18 20.75 72.86
CA LYS A 23 -14.10 20.03 72.18
C LYS A 23 -14.51 18.64 71.71
N GLU A 24 -15.30 17.92 72.52
CA GLU A 24 -15.80 16.59 72.16
C GLU A 24 -16.95 16.67 71.15
N LYS A 25 -17.80 17.70 71.22
CA LYS A 25 -18.81 18.03 70.20
C LYS A 25 -18.15 18.36 68.84
N ALA A 26 -17.04 19.10 68.84
CA ALA A 26 -16.26 19.38 67.64
C ALA A 26 -15.61 18.11 67.06
N ARG A 27 -15.06 17.23 67.91
CA ARG A 27 -14.55 15.90 67.49
C ARG A 27 -15.66 15.01 66.90
N SER A 28 -16.83 14.97 67.53
CA SER A 28 -17.99 14.21 67.04
C SER A 28 -18.43 14.70 65.65
N LYS A 29 -18.50 16.02 65.45
CA LYS A 29 -18.81 16.63 64.14
C LYS A 29 -17.76 16.27 63.08
N ALA A 30 -16.46 16.39 63.40
CA ALA A 30 -15.39 16.03 62.48
C ALA A 30 -15.38 14.53 62.13
N ALA A 31 -15.69 13.65 63.10
CA ALA A 31 -15.82 12.22 62.86
C ALA A 31 -16.99 11.88 61.93
N LEU A 32 -18.12 12.57 62.06
CA LEU A 32 -19.27 12.43 61.16
C LEU A 32 -18.92 12.89 59.72
N GLU A 33 -18.27 14.05 59.59
CA GLU A 33 -17.83 14.59 58.29
C GLU A 33 -16.80 13.66 57.60
N HIS A 34 -15.88 13.06 58.36
CA HIS A 34 -14.97 12.02 57.86
C HIS A 34 -15.69 10.74 57.44
N ALA A 35 -16.72 10.30 58.19
CA ALA A 35 -17.51 9.12 57.83
C ALA A 35 -18.31 9.34 56.53
N GLU A 36 -18.95 10.50 56.38
CA GLU A 36 -19.63 10.87 55.13
C GLU A 36 -18.65 10.97 53.95
N ALA A 37 -17.46 11.54 54.15
CA ALA A 37 -16.43 11.61 53.10
C ALA A 37 -15.96 10.22 52.67
N ALA A 38 -15.72 9.31 53.64
CA ALA A 38 -15.36 7.92 53.36
C ALA A 38 -16.46 7.16 52.61
N GLN A 39 -17.73 7.36 52.97
CA GLN A 39 -18.86 6.75 52.28
C GLN A 39 -18.96 7.23 50.82
N ARG A 40 -18.83 8.55 50.57
CA ARG A 40 -18.84 9.12 49.21
C ARG A 40 -17.69 8.59 48.34
N ILE A 41 -16.51 8.36 48.93
CA ILE A 41 -15.37 7.73 48.24
C ILE A 41 -15.68 6.28 47.89
N ALA A 42 -16.21 5.48 48.83
CA ALA A 42 -16.59 4.09 48.61
C ALA A 42 -17.69 3.93 47.54
N GLU A 43 -18.67 4.85 47.51
CA GLU A 43 -19.70 4.90 46.47
C GLU A 43 -19.09 5.22 45.08
N LEU A 44 -18.16 6.17 45.01
CA LEU A 44 -17.40 6.50 43.79
C LEU A 44 -16.54 5.33 43.31
N GLU A 45 -15.88 4.60 44.20
CA GLU A 45 -15.10 3.40 43.86
C GLU A 45 -16.01 2.25 43.40
N ALA A 46 -17.14 2.03 44.06
CA ALA A 46 -18.14 1.04 43.63
C ALA A 46 -18.78 1.42 42.27
N GLN A 47 -18.94 2.72 41.98
CA GLN A 47 -19.42 3.20 40.68
C GLN A 47 -18.34 3.06 39.60
N LYS A 48 -17.08 3.40 39.89
CA LYS A 48 -15.92 3.15 39.01
C LYS A 48 -15.78 1.66 38.70
N LYS A 49 -15.83 0.79 39.71
CA LYS A 49 -15.75 -0.67 39.54
C LYS A 49 -16.88 -1.19 38.66
N ARG A 50 -18.14 -0.81 38.90
CA ARG A 50 -19.26 -1.16 38.01
C ARG A 50 -19.08 -0.61 36.59
N SER A 51 -18.52 0.59 36.42
CA SER A 51 -18.22 1.12 35.08
C SER A 51 -17.10 0.34 34.38
N ALA A 52 -16.09 -0.14 35.12
CA ALA A 52 -15.01 -0.98 34.61
C ALA A 52 -15.49 -2.40 34.28
N GLU A 53 -16.38 -2.98 35.10
CA GLU A 53 -17.03 -4.26 34.82
C GLU A 53 -17.94 -4.17 33.60
N ILE A 54 -18.76 -3.11 33.47
CA ILE A 54 -19.57 -2.85 32.27
C ILE A 54 -18.68 -2.59 31.04
N LYS A 55 -17.55 -1.90 31.20
CA LYS A 55 -16.57 -1.69 30.11
C LYS A 55 -15.91 -2.99 29.69
N ALA A 56 -15.46 -3.82 30.62
CA ALA A 56 -14.88 -5.13 30.34
C ALA A 56 -15.91 -6.10 29.73
N LEU A 57 -17.18 -6.03 30.15
CA LEU A 57 -18.27 -6.81 29.54
C LEU A 57 -18.55 -6.34 28.11
N LYS A 58 -18.53 -5.02 27.85
CA LYS A 58 -18.62 -4.47 26.49
C LYS A 58 -17.40 -4.83 25.64
N GLU A 59 -16.19 -4.77 26.18
CA GLU A 59 -14.96 -5.15 25.46
C GLU A 59 -14.93 -6.66 25.16
N ALA A 60 -15.48 -7.50 26.03
CA ALA A 60 -15.69 -8.92 25.77
C ALA A 60 -16.79 -9.16 24.72
N GLU A 61 -17.92 -8.45 24.79
CA GLU A 61 -19.02 -8.57 23.83
C GLU A 61 -18.63 -7.97 22.45
N GLU A 62 -17.82 -6.92 22.41
CA GLU A 62 -17.20 -6.39 21.18
C GLU A 62 -16.11 -7.33 20.66
N LYS A 63 -15.30 -7.94 21.52
CA LYS A 63 -14.36 -9.00 21.11
C LYS A 63 -15.09 -10.19 20.49
N ASP A 64 -16.19 -10.64 21.07
CA ASP A 64 -16.98 -11.75 20.52
C ASP A 64 -17.72 -11.34 19.25
N LYS A 65 -18.30 -10.13 19.17
CA LYS A 65 -18.85 -9.59 17.91
C LYS A 65 -17.78 -9.49 16.82
N VAL A 66 -16.57 -9.04 17.18
CA VAL A 66 -15.42 -9.02 16.26
C VAL A 66 -15.02 -10.45 15.89
N LEU A 67 -14.95 -11.43 16.80
CA LEU A 67 -14.58 -12.81 16.46
C LEU A 67 -15.63 -13.53 15.59
N ASP A 68 -16.91 -13.39 15.92
CA ASP A 68 -18.05 -14.03 15.25
C ASP A 68 -18.38 -13.36 13.90
N ALA A 69 -18.23 -12.04 13.80
CA ALA A 69 -18.25 -11.38 12.50
C ALA A 69 -16.89 -11.49 11.77
N LEU A 70 -15.77 -11.85 12.42
CA LEU A 70 -14.53 -12.38 11.79
C LEU A 70 -14.73 -13.85 11.33
N ALA A 71 -15.98 -14.32 11.24
CA ALA A 71 -16.37 -15.64 10.75
C ALA A 71 -17.54 -15.63 9.70
N LYS A 72 -17.84 -14.49 9.04
CA LYS A 72 -19.00 -14.33 8.12
C LYS A 72 -18.71 -13.68 6.76
N SER A 73 -17.78 -12.72 6.65
CA SER A 73 -17.37 -12.03 5.41
C SER A 73 -16.02 -12.58 4.89
N ASP A 74 -15.96 -13.08 3.65
CA ASP A 74 -14.79 -13.81 3.15
C ASP A 74 -13.55 -12.92 2.82
N VAL A 75 -12.40 -13.58 2.65
CA VAL A 75 -11.07 -13.15 2.16
C VAL A 75 -10.18 -12.28 3.09
N ARG A 76 -8.85 -12.50 3.00
CA ARG A 76 -7.70 -11.61 3.33
C ARG A 76 -6.77 -11.86 4.54
N TYR A 77 -6.88 -12.96 5.29
CA TYR A 77 -5.72 -13.49 6.06
C TYR A 77 -5.95 -14.97 6.39
N ARG A 78 -4.88 -15.78 6.45
CA ARG A 78 -4.96 -17.19 6.85
C ARG A 78 -5.18 -17.26 8.37
N LYS A 79 -6.25 -17.95 8.79
CA LYS A 79 -6.34 -18.51 10.15
C LYS A 79 -5.40 -19.71 10.17
N TYR A 80 -4.53 -19.76 11.18
CA TYR A 80 -3.66 -20.92 11.45
C TYR A 80 -4.19 -21.59 12.71
N SER A 81 -4.32 -22.91 12.66
CA SER A 81 -4.70 -23.74 13.81
C SER A 81 -3.59 -23.82 14.85
N ILE A 82 -3.94 -24.15 16.08
CA ILE A 82 -3.00 -24.43 17.17
C ILE A 82 -1.91 -25.44 16.74
N GLU A 83 -2.31 -26.54 16.09
CA GLU A 83 -1.45 -27.63 15.62
C GLU A 83 -0.43 -27.18 14.55
N GLU A 84 -0.85 -26.32 13.61
CA GLU A 84 0.03 -25.74 12.59
C GLU A 84 1.09 -24.83 13.21
N LEU A 85 0.75 -24.11 14.28
CA LEU A 85 1.65 -23.17 14.94
C LEU A 85 2.60 -23.88 15.90
N GLU A 86 2.12 -24.82 16.70
CA GLU A 86 2.95 -25.70 17.53
C GLU A 86 3.99 -26.44 16.68
N THR A 87 3.57 -26.98 15.53
CA THR A 87 4.47 -27.63 14.55
C THR A 87 5.47 -26.67 13.90
N ALA A 88 5.12 -25.39 13.74
CA ALA A 88 5.96 -24.39 13.06
C ALA A 88 6.86 -23.55 14.00
N THR A 89 6.60 -23.57 15.32
CA THR A 89 7.29 -22.73 16.33
C THR A 89 8.00 -23.52 17.43
N GLU A 90 7.95 -24.86 17.34
CA GLU A 90 8.43 -25.80 18.37
C GLU A 90 7.66 -25.63 19.68
N ASN A 91 6.35 -25.92 19.65
CA ASN A 91 5.40 -25.77 20.77
C ASN A 91 5.39 -24.36 21.40
N VAL A 92 5.47 -23.32 20.55
CA VAL A 92 5.47 -21.90 20.98
C VAL A 92 6.58 -21.61 22.01
N SER A 93 7.78 -22.16 21.76
CA SER A 93 8.95 -21.89 22.60
C SER A 93 9.19 -20.39 22.80
N GLU A 94 9.45 -19.97 24.04
CA GLU A 94 9.82 -18.59 24.40
C GLU A 94 11.11 -18.10 23.69
N SER A 95 11.90 -19.01 23.08
CA SER A 95 13.01 -18.64 22.17
C SER A 95 12.54 -18.00 20.85
N HIS A 96 11.28 -18.18 20.47
CA HIS A 96 10.69 -17.75 19.19
C HIS A 96 9.59 -16.69 19.37
N LYS A 97 9.35 -16.24 20.60
CA LYS A 97 8.38 -15.20 20.95
C LYS A 97 8.98 -13.80 20.75
N ILE A 98 8.22 -12.89 20.10
CA ILE A 98 8.72 -11.57 19.65
C ILE A 98 8.01 -10.39 20.34
N GLY A 99 6.80 -10.57 20.87
CA GLY A 99 6.07 -9.52 21.60
C GLY A 99 4.57 -9.82 21.76
N GLU A 100 3.85 -8.95 22.49
CA GLU A 100 2.40 -9.06 22.76
C GLU A 100 1.72 -7.68 22.58
N GLY A 101 0.44 -7.63 22.16
CA GLY A 101 -0.24 -6.36 21.88
C GLY A 101 -1.72 -6.48 21.46
N GLY A 102 -2.45 -5.35 21.50
CA GLY A 102 -3.90 -5.29 21.32
C GLY A 102 -4.39 -5.22 19.86
N TYR A 103 -5.60 -5.75 19.61
CA TYR A 103 -6.11 -6.07 18.26
C TYR A 103 -6.63 -4.91 17.39
N GLY A 104 -7.00 -3.77 17.97
CA GLY A 104 -7.77 -2.72 17.29
C GLY A 104 -7.17 -2.13 15.98
N PRO A 105 -5.88 -1.76 15.91
CA PRO A 105 -5.32 -1.03 14.75
C PRO A 105 -5.23 -1.80 13.43
N VAL A 106 -5.40 -3.13 13.47
CA VAL A 106 -4.96 -4.08 12.43
C VAL A 106 -5.53 -3.80 11.04
N GLU A 107 -6.78 -3.34 10.94
CA GLU A 107 -7.50 -3.32 9.66
C GLU A 107 -7.15 -2.12 8.78
N VAL A 108 -7.06 -0.92 9.37
CA VAL A 108 -6.63 0.29 8.66
C VAL A 108 -5.19 0.11 8.17
N LEU A 109 -4.33 -0.48 9.01
CA LEU A 109 -2.95 -0.82 8.66
C LEU A 109 -2.86 -1.93 7.59
N SER A 110 -3.90 -2.74 7.38
CA SER A 110 -3.93 -3.75 6.31
C SER A 110 -4.16 -3.18 4.91
N CYS A 111 -4.70 -1.96 4.82
CA CYS A 111 -5.00 -1.26 3.57
C CYS A 111 -3.95 -0.21 3.18
N ILE A 112 -3.10 0.21 4.13
CA ILE A 112 -2.03 1.21 3.92
C ILE A 112 -0.67 0.51 3.76
N ARG A 113 0.04 0.81 2.68
CA ARG A 113 1.42 0.34 2.44
C ARG A 113 2.41 1.49 2.57
N HIS A 114 2.90 1.71 3.79
CA HIS A 114 3.98 2.65 4.08
C HIS A 114 5.35 1.92 4.14
N PRO A 115 6.47 2.52 3.69
CA PRO A 115 7.79 1.87 3.72
C PRO A 115 8.25 1.41 5.11
N ASN A 116 7.79 2.10 6.16
CA ASN A 116 8.20 1.86 7.55
C ASN A 116 7.19 0.98 8.34
N MET A 117 6.36 0.19 7.66
CA MET A 117 5.34 -0.69 8.29
C MET A 117 5.56 -2.17 7.96
N VAL A 118 5.31 -3.05 8.94
CA VAL A 118 5.47 -4.50 8.82
C VAL A 118 4.23 -5.15 8.19
N LEU A 119 4.44 -6.01 7.20
CA LEU A 119 3.35 -6.72 6.51
C LEU A 119 2.75 -7.84 7.37
N LEU A 120 1.48 -7.72 7.74
CA LEU A 120 0.68 -8.78 8.35
C LEU A 120 0.34 -9.90 7.33
N LEU A 121 0.38 -11.16 7.77
CA LEU A 121 0.12 -12.35 6.96
C LEU A 121 -1.03 -13.22 7.48
N GLY A 122 -1.24 -13.27 8.80
CA GLY A 122 -2.17 -14.20 9.45
C GLY A 122 -2.50 -13.83 10.90
N ALA A 123 -3.35 -14.63 11.52
CA ALA A 123 -3.65 -14.54 12.95
C ALA A 123 -4.06 -15.91 13.50
N CYS A 124 -3.84 -16.13 14.80
CA CYS A 124 -4.38 -17.26 15.55
C CYS A 124 -5.39 -16.75 16.58
N PRO A 125 -6.70 -16.98 16.40
CA PRO A 125 -7.71 -16.61 17.39
C PRO A 125 -7.58 -17.41 18.69
N GLU A 126 -7.16 -18.68 18.61
CA GLU A 126 -7.02 -19.60 19.74
C GLU A 126 -5.94 -19.15 20.74
N TYR A 127 -4.76 -18.74 20.24
CA TYR A 127 -3.65 -18.23 21.07
C TYR A 127 -3.69 -16.71 21.33
N GLY A 128 -4.55 -15.96 20.64
CA GLY A 128 -4.56 -14.50 20.76
C GLY A 128 -3.34 -13.81 20.12
N CYS A 129 -2.78 -14.37 19.03
CA CYS A 129 -1.58 -13.83 18.38
C CYS A 129 -1.76 -13.42 16.90
N LEU A 130 -0.85 -12.57 16.41
CA LEU A 130 -0.82 -12.01 15.06
C LEU A 130 0.48 -12.42 14.34
N ILE A 131 0.38 -12.76 13.05
CA ILE A 131 1.46 -13.41 12.29
C ILE A 131 1.89 -12.47 11.16
N TYR A 132 3.16 -12.06 11.17
CA TYR A 132 3.73 -11.07 10.25
C TYR A 132 4.84 -11.67 9.37
N LYS A 133 5.26 -10.93 8.33
CA LYS A 133 6.45 -11.29 7.55
C LYS A 133 7.71 -11.20 8.44
N TYR A 134 8.47 -12.28 8.48
CA TYR A 134 9.69 -12.41 9.28
C TYR A 134 10.65 -11.22 9.11
N MET A 135 10.98 -10.58 10.24
CA MET A 135 11.92 -9.46 10.32
C MET A 135 13.33 -10.00 10.57
N SER A 136 14.12 -10.20 9.52
CA SER A 136 15.47 -10.81 9.61
C SER A 136 16.46 -10.05 10.49
N ASN A 137 16.15 -8.81 10.86
CA ASN A 137 17.00 -7.90 11.61
C ASN A 137 16.45 -7.62 13.01
N GLY A 138 15.40 -8.33 13.46
CA GLY A 138 14.70 -8.09 14.72
C GLY A 138 13.71 -6.92 14.68
N SER A 139 13.02 -6.71 15.79
CA SER A 139 12.15 -5.56 16.07
C SER A 139 12.93 -4.36 16.65
N LEU A 140 12.25 -3.23 16.86
CA LEU A 140 12.81 -2.10 17.61
C LEU A 140 13.12 -2.50 19.07
N GLU A 141 12.31 -3.37 19.67
CA GLU A 141 12.53 -3.91 21.01
C GLU A 141 13.77 -4.82 21.05
N ASP A 142 13.98 -5.69 20.06
CA ASP A 142 15.20 -6.50 19.93
C ASP A 142 16.48 -5.65 19.81
N CYS A 143 16.40 -4.49 19.16
CA CYS A 143 17.49 -3.53 19.07
C CYS A 143 17.80 -2.87 20.42
N LEU A 144 16.78 -2.51 21.19
CA LEU A 144 16.93 -1.95 22.55
C LEU A 144 17.45 -3.01 23.53
N LEU A 145 16.98 -4.26 23.42
CA LEU A 145 17.42 -5.43 24.19
C LEU A 145 18.72 -6.06 23.66
N ARG A 146 19.35 -5.47 22.65
CA ARG A 146 20.66 -5.85 22.08
C ARG A 146 20.76 -7.30 21.57
N ARG A 147 19.70 -7.82 20.96
CA ARG A 147 19.70 -9.11 20.25
C ARG A 147 20.09 -8.99 18.77
N THR A 148 20.18 -7.78 18.24
CA THR A 148 20.47 -7.50 16.82
C THR A 148 21.95 -7.16 16.56
N PRO A 149 22.46 -7.32 15.32
CA PRO A 149 23.86 -7.04 15.00
C PRO A 149 24.22 -5.57 15.24
N THR A 150 25.33 -5.34 15.94
CA THR A 150 25.85 -3.98 16.17
C THR A 150 26.19 -3.28 14.85
N LEU A 151 25.84 -1.98 14.76
CA LEU A 151 26.25 -1.11 13.64
C LEU A 151 27.70 -1.38 13.22
N SER A 152 27.94 -1.63 11.93
CA SER A 152 29.26 -2.02 11.43
C SER A 152 30.31 -0.94 11.73
N TRP A 153 31.59 -1.33 11.86
CA TRP A 153 32.66 -0.37 12.11
C TRP A 153 32.74 0.72 11.03
N GLN A 154 32.38 0.43 9.78
CA GLN A 154 32.28 1.44 8.72
C GLN A 154 31.24 2.53 9.04
N HIS A 155 30.03 2.16 9.49
CA HIS A 155 29.02 3.13 9.92
C HIS A 155 29.44 3.88 11.18
N ARG A 156 29.99 3.17 12.19
CA ARG A 156 30.50 3.80 13.42
C ARG A 156 31.62 4.82 13.13
N PHE A 157 32.56 4.46 12.26
CA PHE A 157 33.66 5.32 11.86
C PHE A 157 33.15 6.52 11.06
N ARG A 158 32.16 6.33 10.17
CA ARG A 158 31.51 7.47 9.50
C ARG A 158 30.84 8.42 10.49
N ILE A 159 30.05 7.91 11.45
CA ILE A 159 29.41 8.75 12.49
C ILE A 159 30.45 9.51 13.30
N VAL A 160 31.56 8.86 13.69
CA VAL A 160 32.69 9.53 14.37
C VAL A 160 33.35 10.59 13.49
N ALA A 161 33.51 10.32 12.19
CA ALA A 161 34.12 11.23 11.23
C ALA A 161 33.27 12.49 11.03
N GLU A 162 31.99 12.37 10.66
CA GLU A 162 31.13 13.55 10.42
C GLU A 162 30.93 14.39 11.70
N ILE A 163 30.94 13.76 12.88
CA ILE A 163 30.92 14.47 14.18
C ILE A 163 32.24 15.21 14.45
N GLY A 164 33.37 14.68 13.98
CA GLY A 164 34.70 15.28 14.11
C GLY A 164 34.98 16.39 13.10
N THR A 165 34.40 16.33 11.90
CA THR A 165 34.48 17.38 10.86
C THR A 165 33.40 18.44 11.00
N GLY A 166 32.34 18.18 11.76
CA GLY A 166 31.21 19.10 11.96
C GLY A 166 30.05 18.87 10.98
N SER A 167 30.22 18.01 9.97
CA SER A 167 29.24 17.65 8.93
C SER A 167 28.13 16.70 9.40
N PHE A 168 27.97 16.41 10.69
CA PHE A 168 26.96 15.45 11.19
C PHE A 168 25.52 15.76 10.74
N ALA A 169 25.16 17.05 10.57
CA ALA A 169 23.86 17.45 10.04
C ALA A 169 23.59 16.89 8.63
N GLU A 170 24.64 16.70 7.82
CA GLU A 170 24.59 16.15 6.46
C GLU A 170 24.43 14.61 6.45
N MET A 171 24.65 13.94 7.59
CA MET A 171 24.32 12.52 7.75
C MET A 171 22.85 12.28 8.11
N LEU A 172 22.19 13.26 8.74
CA LEU A 172 20.77 13.16 9.07
C LEU A 172 19.91 13.13 7.79
N ASP A 173 18.68 12.66 7.89
CA ASP A 173 17.80 12.54 6.72
C ASP A 173 17.38 13.93 6.24
N GLN A 174 17.94 14.37 5.11
CA GLN A 174 17.71 15.71 4.55
C GLN A 174 16.24 15.94 4.11
N THR A 175 15.38 14.92 4.17
CA THR A 175 13.93 15.06 3.92
C THR A 175 13.14 15.57 5.14
N VAL A 176 13.73 15.61 6.33
CA VAL A 176 13.14 16.24 7.53
C VAL A 176 13.75 17.64 7.70
N PRO A 177 12.97 18.72 7.50
CA PRO A 177 13.51 20.08 7.41
C PRO A 177 13.81 20.73 8.77
N ASP A 178 13.21 20.20 9.84
CA ASP A 178 13.17 20.74 11.20
C ASP A 178 13.87 19.82 12.21
N TRP A 179 14.92 19.11 11.77
CA TRP A 179 15.74 18.30 12.67
C TRP A 179 16.18 19.09 13.90
N LEU A 180 15.92 18.52 15.08
CA LEU A 180 16.60 18.88 16.32
C LEU A 180 18.05 18.37 16.25
N VAL A 181 18.88 19.05 15.46
CA VAL A 181 20.25 18.61 15.11
C VAL A 181 21.11 18.50 16.36
N GLU A 182 20.96 19.40 17.34
CA GLU A 182 21.73 19.38 18.59
C GLU A 182 21.37 18.18 19.47
N GLU A 183 20.07 17.87 19.60
CA GLU A 183 19.54 16.66 20.25
C GLU A 183 20.04 15.38 19.56
N ALA A 184 19.93 15.30 18.23
CA ALA A 184 20.38 14.16 17.45
C ALA A 184 21.90 13.96 17.57
N LEU A 185 22.66 15.05 17.58
CA LEU A 185 24.10 15.08 17.77
C LEU A 185 24.50 14.70 19.21
N SER A 186 23.74 15.14 20.21
CA SER A 186 23.90 14.75 21.62
C SER A 186 23.67 13.25 21.80
N PHE A 187 22.56 12.73 21.28
CA PHE A 187 22.21 11.33 21.30
C PHE A 187 23.25 10.47 20.57
N ALA A 188 23.73 10.90 19.39
CA ALA A 188 24.80 10.21 18.66
C ALA A 188 26.13 10.19 19.43
N LYS A 189 26.54 11.33 20.02
CA LYS A 189 27.73 11.42 20.89
C LYS A 189 27.60 10.53 22.13
N MET A 190 26.42 10.47 22.76
CA MET A 190 26.13 9.59 23.89
C MET A 190 26.18 8.12 23.47
N ALA A 191 25.56 7.75 22.36
CA ALA A 191 25.56 6.38 21.84
C ALA A 191 26.97 5.89 21.50
N LEU A 192 27.84 6.74 20.94
CA LEU A 192 29.25 6.45 20.70
C LEU A 192 30.02 6.19 22.00
N LYS A 193 29.88 7.06 23.01
CA LYS A 193 30.51 6.86 24.34
C LYS A 193 30.02 5.57 25.03
N CYS A 194 28.73 5.27 24.93
CA CYS A 194 28.15 4.00 25.39
C CYS A 194 28.70 2.76 24.65
N ALA A 195 29.26 2.94 23.45
CA ALA A 195 29.76 1.89 22.58
C ALA A 195 31.28 1.64 22.69
N GLU A 196 32.00 2.37 23.54
CA GLU A 196 33.46 2.21 23.71
C GLU A 196 33.89 0.81 24.17
N LEU A 197 35.09 0.39 23.78
CA LEU A 197 35.55 -1.00 23.94
C LEU A 197 35.80 -1.39 25.41
N ARG A 198 36.31 -0.48 26.24
CA ARG A 198 36.64 -0.76 27.66
C ARG A 198 35.48 -0.33 28.56
N ARG A 199 34.95 -1.25 29.37
CA ARG A 199 33.78 -1.01 30.25
C ARG A 199 33.92 0.20 31.17
N LYS A 200 35.16 0.54 31.58
CA LYS A 200 35.48 1.65 32.51
C LYS A 200 35.43 3.06 31.90
N ASP A 201 35.44 3.18 30.57
CA ASP A 201 35.44 4.48 29.88
C ASP A 201 34.03 4.87 29.39
N ARG A 202 33.06 3.93 29.47
CA ARG A 202 31.65 4.18 29.15
C ARG A 202 31.00 5.07 30.22
N PRO A 203 30.06 5.95 29.84
CA PRO A 203 29.35 6.81 30.78
C PRO A 203 28.49 6.00 31.76
N ASP A 204 28.34 6.51 32.98
CA ASP A 204 27.48 5.91 34.00
C ASP A 204 26.01 6.01 33.58
N LEU A 205 25.31 4.87 33.66
CA LEU A 205 23.92 4.76 33.19
C LEU A 205 22.99 5.70 33.96
N GLY A 206 23.08 5.75 35.29
CA GLY A 206 22.17 6.55 36.12
C GLY A 206 22.55 8.03 36.19
N LYS A 207 23.84 8.36 36.08
CA LYS A 207 24.33 9.73 36.26
C LYS A 207 24.48 10.54 34.96
N PHE A 208 24.59 9.87 33.81
CA PHE A 208 24.82 10.54 32.52
C PHE A 208 23.88 10.09 31.40
N VAL A 209 23.58 8.79 31.29
CA VAL A 209 22.79 8.28 30.15
C VAL A 209 21.29 8.48 30.37
N MET A 210 20.75 8.02 31.50
CA MET A 210 19.32 8.16 31.81
C MET A 210 18.85 9.62 31.85
N PRO A 211 19.57 10.59 32.46
CA PRO A 211 19.11 11.99 32.48
C PRO A 211 18.98 12.63 31.10
N GLU A 212 19.89 12.33 30.15
CA GLU A 212 19.80 12.85 28.78
C GLU A 212 18.70 12.14 27.97
N LEU A 213 18.47 10.84 28.19
CA LEU A 213 17.33 10.14 27.61
C LEU A 213 15.98 10.67 28.13
N GLU A 214 15.89 11.00 29.42
CA GLU A 214 14.70 11.58 30.05
C GLU A 214 14.42 12.99 29.50
N ARG A 215 15.46 13.82 29.33
CA ARG A 215 15.37 15.13 28.65
C ARG A 215 14.83 15.01 27.23
N LEU A 216 15.38 14.06 26.45
CA LEU A 216 14.96 13.81 25.07
C LEU A 216 13.53 13.27 24.99
N ARG A 217 13.08 12.48 25.98
CA ARG A 217 11.69 12.01 26.04
C ARG A 217 10.72 13.15 26.31
N ALA A 218 10.99 13.99 27.32
CA ALA A 218 10.12 15.12 27.65
C ALA A 218 9.93 16.07 26.46
N LEU A 219 11.02 16.37 25.73
CA LEU A 219 10.99 17.19 24.52
C LEU A 219 10.14 16.58 23.39
N ALA A 220 10.10 15.25 23.28
CA ALA A 220 9.22 14.57 22.33
C ALA A 220 7.75 14.53 22.80
N GLU A 221 7.51 14.39 24.11
CA GLU A 221 6.17 14.35 24.72
C GLU A 221 5.43 15.69 24.58
N GLU A 222 6.12 16.83 24.76
CA GLU A 222 5.54 18.16 24.52
C GLU A 222 5.06 18.33 23.06
N ASN A 223 5.89 17.92 22.09
CA ASN A 223 5.59 18.06 20.67
C ASN A 223 4.48 17.13 20.14
N MET A 224 4.24 15.96 20.77
CA MET A 224 3.20 15.02 20.32
C MET A 224 1.77 15.37 20.77
N SER A 225 1.60 16.29 21.72
CA SER A 225 0.33 16.58 22.41
C SER A 225 -0.81 17.14 21.53
N HIS A 226 -0.55 17.43 20.25
CA HIS A 226 -1.35 18.37 19.44
C HIS A 226 -2.27 17.78 18.36
N SER A 227 -2.33 16.45 18.11
CA SER A 227 -2.64 15.95 16.74
C SER A 227 -3.79 14.96 16.45
N THR A 228 -4.37 14.16 17.38
CA THR A 228 -5.21 12.99 16.97
C THR A 228 -6.48 12.67 17.80
N LEU A 229 -7.57 12.31 17.10
CA LEU A 229 -8.83 11.72 17.62
C LEU A 229 -9.63 10.98 16.50
N TYR A 230 -10.27 9.83 16.84
CA TYR A 230 -11.22 8.99 16.04
C TYR A 230 -10.70 8.24 14.76
N SER A 231 -11.29 7.13 14.24
CA SER A 231 -11.78 5.83 14.78
C SER A 231 -12.54 4.99 13.70
N ALA A 232 -12.44 3.64 13.62
CA ALA A 232 -13.44 2.69 13.02
C ALA A 232 -12.96 1.19 12.97
N GLY A 233 -13.84 0.22 12.65
CA GLY A 233 -13.45 -1.16 12.27
C GLY A 233 -14.56 -2.20 11.90
N GLN A 234 -14.17 -3.16 11.04
CA GLN A 234 -14.49 -4.60 10.87
C GLN A 234 -15.90 -5.07 10.38
N THR A 235 -16.09 -6.23 9.69
CA THR A 235 -15.60 -7.60 10.04
C THR A 235 -15.51 -8.68 8.91
N LYS A 236 -14.94 -9.91 9.16
CA LYS A 236 -14.29 -10.88 8.20
C LYS A 236 -14.58 -12.45 8.32
N LEU A 237 -13.57 -13.34 8.23
CA LEU A 237 -13.45 -14.62 7.43
C LEU A 237 -14.00 -16.01 7.89
N ALA A 238 -14.63 -16.74 6.94
CA ALA A 238 -14.86 -18.22 6.92
C ALA A 238 -14.88 -18.75 5.45
N THR A 239 -14.66 -20.01 5.00
CA THR A 239 -14.14 -21.35 5.45
C THR A 239 -14.23 -22.34 4.23
N ASN A 240 -13.60 -23.53 4.03
CA ASN A 240 -12.46 -24.30 4.60
C ASN A 240 -12.01 -25.46 3.61
N PRO A 241 -10.86 -26.16 3.81
CA PRO A 241 -10.23 -27.07 2.80
C PRO A 241 -9.73 -28.47 3.30
N PRO A 242 -9.08 -29.31 2.44
CA PRO A 242 -8.29 -30.51 2.81
C PRO A 242 -6.77 -30.36 2.40
N PRO A 243 -5.83 -31.35 2.53
CA PRO A 243 -4.56 -31.16 3.26
C PRO A 243 -3.25 -31.17 2.42
N VAL A 244 -2.09 -30.92 3.07
CA VAL A 244 -0.75 -30.88 2.43
C VAL A 244 0.32 -31.58 3.28
N SER A 245 1.24 -32.32 2.62
CA SER A 245 2.39 -33.01 3.23
C SER A 245 3.75 -32.36 2.88
N ARG A 246 4.79 -32.60 3.71
CA ARG A 246 6.18 -32.13 3.49
C ARG A 246 6.79 -32.62 2.17
N PHE A 247 7.35 -31.73 1.32
CA PHE A 247 8.63 -31.86 0.57
C PHE A 247 8.84 -30.73 -0.50
N ILE A 248 10.09 -30.63 -1.03
CA ILE A 248 10.56 -29.95 -2.27
C ILE A 248 10.82 -28.41 -2.27
N ALA A 249 12.10 -28.08 -2.07
CA ALA A 249 13.04 -27.29 -2.92
C ALA A 249 12.70 -25.96 -3.64
N LYS A 250 13.79 -25.17 -3.79
CA LYS A 250 14.16 -24.22 -4.88
C LYS A 250 13.08 -23.34 -5.54
N THR A 251 13.32 -22.03 -5.44
CA THR A 251 12.98 -20.97 -6.41
C THR A 251 12.46 -21.42 -7.79
N ASN A 252 11.18 -21.15 -8.09
CA ASN A 252 10.79 -20.28 -9.20
C ASN A 252 9.26 -20.04 -9.29
N ILE A 253 8.81 -18.96 -8.65
CA ILE A 253 7.78 -18.08 -9.20
C ILE A 253 8.44 -16.69 -9.24
N ALA A 254 9.19 -16.40 -10.31
CA ALA A 254 8.65 -15.80 -11.53
C ALA A 254 8.20 -14.34 -11.27
N ASN A 255 9.21 -13.46 -11.31
CA ASN A 255 9.21 -12.00 -11.28
C ASN A 255 7.85 -11.28 -11.26
N HIS A 256 7.58 -10.60 -10.13
CA HIS A 256 7.01 -9.26 -10.14
C HIS A 256 8.06 -8.19 -9.75
N GLU A 257 9.35 -8.51 -9.92
CA GLU A 257 10.43 -7.50 -9.95
C GLU A 257 10.60 -6.97 -11.39
N THR A 258 9.73 -6.02 -11.75
CA THR A 258 9.94 -5.07 -12.86
C THR A 258 9.66 -3.67 -12.31
N GLY A 259 10.64 -2.77 -12.41
CA GLY A 259 10.71 -1.53 -11.64
C GLY A 259 11.77 -1.61 -10.54
N ASP A 260 12.92 -0.97 -10.74
CA ASP A 260 14.02 -0.97 -9.78
C ASP A 260 13.81 0.06 -8.66
N VAL A 261 13.14 -0.36 -7.60
CA VAL A 261 12.91 0.46 -6.38
C VAL A 261 14.18 0.52 -5.48
N ARG A 262 15.34 0.03 -5.96
CA ARG A 262 16.60 -0.01 -5.21
C ARG A 262 17.59 1.09 -5.62
N HIS A 263 17.32 1.84 -6.71
CA HIS A 263 18.10 3.04 -7.01
C HIS A 263 17.63 4.21 -6.13
N PRO A 264 18.53 4.92 -5.42
CA PRO A 264 18.15 5.97 -4.45
C PRO A 264 17.69 7.29 -5.10
N THR A 265 17.56 7.33 -6.43
CA THR A 265 17.22 8.53 -7.22
C THR A 265 15.84 8.50 -7.86
N THR A 266 15.12 7.37 -7.79
CA THR A 266 13.79 7.25 -8.42
C THR A 266 12.74 7.95 -7.54
N PRO A 267 11.92 8.89 -8.08
CA PRO A 267 10.83 9.53 -7.34
C PRO A 267 9.88 8.53 -6.69
N ARG A 268 9.31 8.92 -5.54
CA ARG A 268 8.46 8.04 -4.72
C ARG A 268 7.05 8.64 -4.56
N PRO A 269 5.99 7.82 -4.60
CA PRO A 269 4.64 8.29 -4.37
C PRO A 269 4.45 8.70 -2.91
N GLN A 270 3.60 9.71 -2.70
CA GLN A 270 3.14 10.13 -1.38
C GLN A 270 2.26 9.05 -0.73
N VAL A 271 1.40 8.40 -1.53
CA VAL A 271 0.47 7.35 -1.09
C VAL A 271 0.32 6.28 -2.18
N ILE A 272 0.15 5.02 -1.78
CA ILE A 272 -0.32 3.94 -2.67
C ILE A 272 -1.71 3.51 -2.20
N VAL A 273 -2.73 3.79 -3.00
CA VAL A 273 -4.12 3.40 -2.74
C VAL A 273 -4.40 2.06 -3.41
N THR A 274 -5.01 1.13 -2.67
CA THR A 274 -5.33 -0.23 -3.15
C THR A 274 -6.86 -0.45 -3.09
N PRO A 275 -7.62 0.01 -4.11
CA PRO A 275 -9.08 0.01 -4.07
C PRO A 275 -9.67 -1.40 -4.06
N LEU A 276 -10.78 -1.57 -3.34
CA LEU A 276 -11.50 -2.85 -3.20
C LEU A 276 -12.80 -2.87 -4.02
N ASP A 277 -13.32 -1.69 -4.32
CA ASP A 277 -14.52 -1.40 -5.09
C ASP A 277 -14.36 -0.02 -5.77
N GLU A 278 -15.39 0.46 -6.49
CA GLU A 278 -15.33 1.73 -7.20
C GLU A 278 -15.35 2.97 -6.29
N THR A 279 -15.94 2.91 -5.10
CA THR A 279 -16.03 4.06 -4.18
C THR A 279 -14.65 4.44 -3.64
N HIS A 280 -13.76 3.46 -3.48
CA HIS A 280 -12.35 3.70 -3.16
C HIS A 280 -11.62 4.43 -4.30
N ILE A 281 -11.98 4.18 -5.56
CA ILE A 281 -11.42 4.91 -6.72
C ILE A 281 -11.96 6.34 -6.74
N GLN A 282 -13.27 6.53 -6.59
CA GLN A 282 -13.90 7.85 -6.53
C GLN A 282 -13.28 8.71 -5.42
N SER A 283 -13.07 8.12 -4.25
CA SER A 283 -12.42 8.78 -3.10
C SER A 283 -10.96 9.15 -3.39
N ALA A 284 -10.20 8.27 -4.04
CA ALA A 284 -8.81 8.54 -4.43
C ALA A 284 -8.71 9.69 -5.44
N LEU A 285 -9.58 9.71 -6.47
CA LEU A 285 -9.66 10.78 -7.47
C LEU A 285 -10.02 12.12 -6.83
N TYR A 286 -11.06 12.15 -6.00
CA TYR A 286 -11.49 13.34 -5.28
C TYR A 286 -10.38 13.90 -4.38
N CYS A 287 -9.72 13.05 -3.58
CA CYS A 287 -8.63 13.49 -2.71
C CYS A 287 -7.41 13.96 -3.50
N ALA A 288 -6.99 13.25 -4.56
CA ALA A 288 -5.87 13.68 -5.40
C ALA A 288 -6.15 15.04 -6.07
N LYS A 289 -7.34 15.22 -6.68
CA LYS A 289 -7.75 16.51 -7.28
C LYS A 289 -7.86 17.64 -6.25
N LYS A 290 -8.39 17.35 -5.05
CA LYS A 290 -8.49 18.33 -3.95
C LYS A 290 -7.13 18.77 -3.40
N HIS A 291 -6.15 17.87 -3.36
CA HIS A 291 -4.82 18.13 -2.79
C HIS A 291 -3.74 18.43 -3.85
N GLY A 292 -4.12 18.56 -5.13
CA GLY A 292 -3.21 18.92 -6.22
C GLY A 292 -2.20 17.83 -6.60
N LEU A 293 -2.44 16.58 -6.19
CA LEU A 293 -1.54 15.44 -6.42
C LEU A 293 -1.83 14.79 -7.78
N GLU A 294 -0.78 14.39 -8.50
CA GLU A 294 -0.95 13.54 -9.67
C GLU A 294 -1.40 12.12 -9.31
N ILE A 295 -2.06 11.43 -10.25
CA ILE A 295 -2.46 10.04 -10.09
C ILE A 295 -1.86 9.16 -11.18
N ARG A 296 -0.97 8.24 -10.80
CA ARG A 296 -0.38 7.25 -11.72
C ARG A 296 -1.11 5.92 -11.50
N ILE A 297 -1.84 5.45 -12.51
CA ILE A 297 -2.75 4.29 -12.40
C ILE A 297 -1.98 3.01 -12.70
N ARG A 298 -1.96 2.05 -11.77
CA ARG A 298 -1.24 0.78 -11.94
C ARG A 298 -2.19 -0.42 -12.04
N SER A 299 -1.94 -1.23 -13.07
CA SER A 299 -2.47 -2.59 -13.23
C SER A 299 -1.32 -3.58 -12.93
N GLY A 300 -0.90 -4.43 -13.86
CA GLY A 300 0.21 -5.38 -13.66
C GLY A 300 1.62 -4.77 -13.58
N GLY A 301 1.79 -3.44 -13.62
CA GLY A 301 3.10 -2.78 -13.49
C GLY A 301 4.10 -3.02 -14.65
N HIS A 302 3.61 -3.42 -15.83
CA HIS A 302 4.40 -3.71 -17.03
C HIS A 302 4.54 -2.50 -17.98
N ASP A 303 4.54 -1.29 -17.42
CA ASP A 303 4.88 -0.08 -18.18
C ASP A 303 6.39 -0.05 -18.46
N PHE A 304 6.80 0.37 -19.67
CA PHE A 304 8.19 0.26 -20.11
C PHE A 304 9.09 1.37 -19.54
N GLU A 305 8.57 2.59 -19.43
CA GLU A 305 9.29 3.73 -18.83
C GLU A 305 8.93 3.91 -17.34
N GLY A 306 7.91 3.19 -16.87
CA GLY A 306 7.46 3.21 -15.48
C GLY A 306 6.38 4.26 -15.19
N ALA A 307 5.73 4.84 -16.20
CA ALA A 307 4.73 5.90 -16.07
C ALA A 307 3.53 5.52 -15.16
N SER A 308 3.26 4.22 -14.99
CA SER A 308 2.25 3.72 -14.03
C SER A 308 2.68 3.77 -12.54
N TYR A 309 3.92 4.14 -12.23
CA TYR A 309 4.45 4.21 -10.86
C TYR A 309 5.58 5.23 -10.62
N ILE A 310 5.92 6.07 -11.60
CA ILE A 310 6.87 7.19 -11.51
C ILE A 310 6.16 8.48 -11.97
N SER A 311 6.54 9.60 -11.37
CA SER A 311 6.20 10.99 -11.72
C SER A 311 7.31 11.89 -11.19
N GLU A 312 7.61 13.01 -11.85
CA GLU A 312 8.44 14.06 -11.23
C GLU A 312 7.65 14.86 -10.17
N ASP A 313 6.39 15.20 -10.49
CA ASP A 313 5.47 15.90 -9.59
C ASP A 313 4.99 15.00 -8.43
N PRO A 314 4.65 15.57 -7.25
CA PRO A 314 4.07 14.84 -6.13
C PRO A 314 2.81 14.05 -6.51
N PHE A 315 2.89 12.72 -6.40
CA PHE A 315 1.89 11.80 -6.95
C PHE A 315 1.44 10.73 -5.97
N VAL A 316 0.29 10.12 -6.28
CA VAL A 316 -0.21 8.89 -5.66
C VAL A 316 -0.34 7.78 -6.70
N ILE A 317 -0.10 6.53 -6.29
CA ILE A 317 -0.36 5.36 -7.14
C ILE A 317 -1.76 4.82 -6.81
N LEU A 318 -2.58 4.64 -7.84
CA LEU A 318 -3.84 3.89 -7.74
C LEU A 318 -3.59 2.47 -8.25
N ASP A 319 -3.32 1.54 -7.34
CA ASP A 319 -2.89 0.17 -7.66
C ASP A 319 -4.09 -0.79 -7.69
N LEU A 320 -4.61 -1.03 -8.89
CA LEU A 320 -5.84 -1.76 -9.14
C LEU A 320 -5.76 -3.27 -8.88
N PHE A 321 -4.61 -3.84 -8.46
CA PHE A 321 -4.39 -5.30 -8.36
C PHE A 321 -5.37 -6.07 -7.44
N LYS A 322 -6.19 -5.38 -6.65
CA LYS A 322 -7.29 -5.96 -5.85
C LYS A 322 -8.62 -6.09 -6.60
N LEU A 323 -8.78 -5.37 -7.70
CA LEU A 323 -9.88 -5.48 -8.64
C LEU A 323 -9.46 -6.46 -9.75
N ASN A 324 -9.37 -7.75 -9.42
CA ASN A 324 -8.95 -8.82 -10.33
C ASN A 324 -10.04 -9.89 -10.60
N SER A 325 -11.32 -9.59 -10.32
CA SER A 325 -12.43 -10.50 -10.60
C SER A 325 -12.58 -10.80 -12.09
N ILE A 326 -12.82 -12.07 -12.42
CA ILE A 326 -13.05 -12.57 -13.78
C ILE A 326 -14.30 -13.45 -13.78
N THR A 327 -15.30 -13.11 -14.59
CA THR A 327 -16.53 -13.89 -14.79
C THR A 327 -16.62 -14.29 -16.26
N VAL A 328 -16.62 -15.60 -16.53
CA VAL A 328 -16.65 -16.17 -17.90
C VAL A 328 -18.03 -16.75 -18.20
N ASP A 329 -18.62 -16.30 -19.30
CA ASP A 329 -19.85 -16.80 -19.90
C ASP A 329 -19.51 -17.58 -21.18
N VAL A 330 -19.69 -18.91 -21.11
CA VAL A 330 -19.37 -19.83 -22.21
C VAL A 330 -20.46 -19.84 -23.28
N GLU A 331 -21.72 -19.62 -22.89
CA GLU A 331 -22.89 -19.71 -23.77
C GLU A 331 -22.93 -18.52 -24.74
N ASN A 332 -22.69 -17.31 -24.22
CA ASN A 332 -22.59 -16.10 -25.03
C ASN A 332 -21.17 -15.85 -25.57
N ALA A 333 -20.19 -16.70 -25.21
CA ALA A 333 -18.77 -16.52 -25.49
C ALA A 333 -18.25 -15.11 -25.12
N THR A 334 -18.49 -14.68 -23.87
CA THR A 334 -17.98 -13.41 -23.33
C THR A 334 -17.35 -13.56 -21.95
N ALA A 335 -16.61 -12.56 -21.50
CA ALA A 335 -16.20 -12.45 -20.11
C ALA A 335 -16.28 -11.01 -19.63
N TRP A 336 -16.53 -10.81 -18.33
CA TRP A 336 -16.17 -9.59 -17.62
C TRP A 336 -14.86 -9.82 -16.89
N VAL A 337 -13.92 -8.89 -17.02
CA VAL A 337 -12.61 -8.94 -16.35
C VAL A 337 -12.24 -7.56 -15.80
N GLN A 338 -11.96 -7.48 -14.50
CA GLN A 338 -11.51 -6.24 -13.87
C GLN A 338 -10.04 -5.94 -14.21
N SER A 339 -9.70 -4.65 -14.29
CA SER A 339 -8.42 -4.16 -14.82
C SER A 339 -7.18 -4.55 -14.01
N GLY A 340 -7.32 -4.95 -12.75
CA GLY A 340 -6.24 -5.45 -11.91
C GLY A 340 -5.85 -6.90 -12.16
N ALA A 341 -6.68 -7.66 -12.89
CA ALA A 341 -6.34 -9.03 -13.26
C ALA A 341 -5.18 -9.08 -14.26
N THR A 342 -4.44 -10.17 -14.23
CA THR A 342 -3.36 -10.49 -15.16
C THR A 342 -3.86 -11.37 -16.32
N LEU A 343 -3.13 -11.38 -17.44
CA LEU A 343 -3.45 -12.25 -18.57
C LEU A 343 -3.38 -13.74 -18.19
N GLY A 344 -2.49 -14.13 -17.27
CA GLY A 344 -2.40 -15.48 -16.73
C GLY A 344 -3.68 -15.92 -16.03
N GLU A 345 -4.23 -15.08 -15.15
CA GLU A 345 -5.51 -15.32 -14.48
C GLU A 345 -6.65 -15.40 -15.50
N LEU A 346 -6.70 -14.49 -16.48
CA LEU A 346 -7.72 -14.47 -17.53
C LEU A 346 -7.72 -15.75 -18.38
N TYR A 347 -6.56 -16.15 -18.91
CA TYR A 347 -6.42 -17.38 -19.70
C TYR A 347 -6.73 -18.64 -18.88
N TYR A 348 -6.38 -18.65 -17.59
CA TYR A 348 -6.69 -19.76 -16.68
C TYR A 348 -8.19 -19.85 -16.37
N ALA A 349 -8.87 -18.71 -16.20
CA ALA A 349 -10.32 -18.66 -15.99
C ALA A 349 -11.10 -19.13 -17.22
N ILE A 350 -10.68 -18.72 -18.43
CA ILE A 350 -11.28 -19.18 -19.69
C ILE A 350 -11.05 -20.68 -19.90
N SER A 351 -9.80 -21.16 -19.78
CA SER A 351 -9.46 -22.57 -20.02
C SER A 351 -10.05 -23.55 -18.99
N LYS A 352 -10.38 -23.08 -17.78
CA LYS A 352 -11.19 -23.83 -16.80
C LYS A 352 -12.67 -23.98 -17.17
N LYS A 353 -13.17 -23.19 -18.11
CA LYS A 353 -14.59 -23.11 -18.50
C LYS A 353 -14.85 -23.66 -19.90
N SER A 354 -13.90 -23.54 -20.82
CA SER A 354 -13.94 -24.19 -22.14
C SER A 354 -12.54 -24.49 -22.67
N ARG A 355 -12.41 -25.60 -23.41
CA ARG A 355 -11.21 -25.95 -24.19
C ARG A 355 -11.19 -25.37 -25.61
N THR A 356 -12.31 -24.80 -26.06
CA THR A 356 -12.53 -24.28 -27.42
C THR A 356 -12.74 -22.77 -27.47
N LEU A 357 -12.59 -22.07 -26.34
CA LEU A 357 -12.59 -20.61 -26.27
C LEU A 357 -11.23 -20.08 -25.79
N ALA A 358 -10.84 -18.94 -26.34
CA ALA A 358 -9.64 -18.19 -25.96
C ALA A 358 -9.93 -16.67 -26.02
N PHE A 359 -8.90 -15.85 -25.78
CA PHE A 359 -8.94 -14.40 -25.97
C PHE A 359 -7.62 -13.92 -26.62
N PRO A 360 -7.66 -13.08 -27.68
CA PRO A 360 -6.47 -12.69 -28.42
C PRO A 360 -5.71 -11.55 -27.73
N ALA A 361 -4.79 -11.90 -26.83
CA ALA A 361 -4.00 -10.94 -26.06
C ALA A 361 -2.53 -11.38 -25.88
N GLY A 362 -1.77 -10.59 -25.13
CA GLY A 362 -0.32 -10.72 -24.89
C GLY A 362 0.20 -12.08 -24.43
N TYR A 363 1.44 -12.38 -24.83
CA TYR A 363 2.15 -13.63 -24.50
C TYR A 363 2.55 -13.78 -23.01
N TRP A 364 2.71 -12.67 -22.29
CA TRP A 364 3.30 -12.67 -20.95
C TRP A 364 2.22 -12.69 -19.86
N SER A 365 2.23 -13.73 -19.03
CA SER A 365 1.14 -14.01 -18.08
C SER A 365 1.00 -12.97 -16.95
N THR A 366 2.06 -12.28 -16.54
CA THR A 366 2.04 -11.27 -15.47
C THR A 366 1.59 -9.88 -15.96
N VAL A 367 1.43 -9.68 -17.27
CA VAL A 367 0.94 -8.40 -17.82
C VAL A 367 -0.51 -8.20 -17.40
N GLY A 368 -0.80 -7.00 -16.90
CA GLY A 368 -2.12 -6.61 -16.43
C GLY A 368 -3.09 -6.28 -17.56
N VAL A 369 -4.33 -6.71 -17.41
CA VAL A 369 -5.42 -6.54 -18.40
C VAL A 369 -5.69 -5.07 -18.67
N GLY A 370 -5.79 -4.23 -17.62
CA GLY A 370 -6.14 -2.81 -17.74
C GLY A 370 -5.24 -2.04 -18.71
N GLY A 371 -3.93 -2.18 -18.58
CA GLY A 371 -2.96 -1.51 -19.47
C GLY A 371 -2.91 -2.13 -20.86
N GLN A 372 -2.88 -3.47 -20.96
CA GLN A 372 -2.60 -4.14 -22.24
C GLN A 372 -3.81 -4.20 -23.18
N LEU A 373 -5.06 -4.21 -22.70
CA LEU A 373 -6.24 -4.05 -23.56
C LEU A 373 -6.42 -2.60 -24.02
N SER A 374 -6.13 -1.62 -23.16
CA SER A 374 -6.28 -0.21 -23.50
C SER A 374 -5.18 0.32 -24.42
N GLY A 375 -3.99 -0.26 -24.38
CA GLY A 375 -2.95 -0.12 -25.42
C GLY A 375 -3.12 -1.06 -26.62
N GLY A 376 -4.34 -1.54 -26.88
CA GLY A 376 -4.67 -2.47 -27.98
C GLY A 376 -4.28 -3.91 -27.67
N GLY A 377 -2.99 -4.19 -27.52
CA GLY A 377 -2.46 -5.50 -27.07
C GLY A 377 -2.47 -6.61 -28.13
N TYR A 378 -1.32 -7.27 -28.34
CA TYR A 378 -1.15 -8.29 -29.37
C TYR A 378 -0.49 -9.57 -28.85
N GLY A 379 -0.80 -10.71 -29.49
CA GLY A 379 -0.17 -11.99 -29.17
C GLY A 379 -0.35 -13.05 -30.26
N ALA A 380 -0.36 -14.33 -29.85
CA ALA A 380 -0.35 -15.48 -30.78
C ALA A 380 -1.50 -15.47 -31.81
N LEU A 381 -2.66 -14.95 -31.42
CA LEU A 381 -3.89 -14.94 -32.20
C LEU A 381 -4.07 -13.67 -33.07
N LEU A 382 -3.11 -12.74 -33.04
CA LEU A 382 -3.20 -11.43 -33.74
C LEU A 382 -3.63 -11.56 -35.21
N ARG A 383 -3.04 -12.52 -35.94
CA ARG A 383 -3.24 -12.68 -37.39
C ARG A 383 -4.64 -13.19 -37.78
N LYS A 384 -5.42 -13.70 -36.83
CA LYS A 384 -6.74 -14.29 -37.06
C LYS A 384 -7.87 -13.52 -36.38
N TYR A 385 -7.61 -12.91 -35.23
CA TYR A 385 -8.63 -12.25 -34.41
C TYR A 385 -8.32 -10.80 -34.03
N GLY A 386 -7.23 -10.21 -34.53
CA GLY A 386 -6.86 -8.83 -34.23
C GLY A 386 -6.27 -8.64 -32.84
N LEU A 387 -6.35 -7.42 -32.33
CA LEU A 387 -5.87 -6.98 -31.02
C LEU A 387 -6.85 -7.39 -29.90
N ALA A 388 -6.38 -7.33 -28.66
CA ALA A 388 -7.24 -7.52 -27.49
C ALA A 388 -8.34 -6.43 -27.43
N GLY A 389 -7.97 -5.18 -27.75
CA GLY A 389 -8.87 -4.03 -27.88
C GLY A 389 -9.93 -4.19 -28.98
N ASP A 390 -9.62 -4.86 -30.10
CA ASP A 390 -10.62 -5.14 -31.15
C ASP A 390 -11.74 -6.06 -30.65
N ASN A 391 -11.46 -6.85 -29.61
CA ASN A 391 -12.38 -7.83 -29.01
C ASN A 391 -13.03 -7.33 -27.70
N VAL A 392 -12.84 -6.05 -27.34
CA VAL A 392 -13.58 -5.39 -26.25
C VAL A 392 -14.95 -4.92 -26.77
N ILE A 393 -16.03 -5.30 -26.06
CA ILE A 393 -17.42 -5.04 -26.45
C ILE A 393 -18.17 -4.10 -25.48
N ASP A 394 -17.70 -3.96 -24.24
CA ASP A 394 -18.18 -3.01 -23.23
C ASP A 394 -17.05 -2.71 -22.23
N ALA A 395 -17.18 -1.67 -21.40
CA ALA A 395 -16.23 -1.34 -20.34
C ALA A 395 -16.93 -0.61 -19.18
N LYS A 396 -16.48 -0.87 -17.95
CA LYS A 396 -16.82 -0.07 -16.76
C LYS A 396 -15.67 0.89 -16.49
N PHE A 397 -15.97 2.18 -16.47
CA PHE A 397 -14.98 3.27 -16.46
C PHE A 397 -15.36 4.34 -15.43
N ILE A 398 -14.38 5.12 -14.96
CA ILE A 398 -14.58 6.25 -14.04
C ILE A 398 -13.83 7.47 -14.59
N ASN A 399 -14.55 8.57 -14.83
CA ASN A 399 -13.98 9.83 -15.34
C ASN A 399 -13.33 10.68 -14.23
N VAL A 400 -12.81 11.86 -14.58
CA VAL A 400 -12.15 12.79 -13.63
C VAL A 400 -13.04 13.21 -12.45
N ASP A 401 -14.36 13.28 -12.65
CA ASP A 401 -15.33 13.68 -11.61
C ASP A 401 -15.80 12.50 -10.74
N GLY A 402 -15.24 11.30 -10.93
CA GLY A 402 -15.65 10.10 -10.24
C GLY A 402 -16.96 9.48 -10.76
N LYS A 403 -17.49 9.93 -11.91
CA LYS A 403 -18.72 9.35 -12.48
C LYS A 403 -18.42 7.97 -13.07
N ILE A 404 -19.10 6.94 -12.58
CA ILE A 404 -19.06 5.58 -13.15
C ILE A 404 -19.85 5.57 -14.47
N LEU A 405 -19.25 5.02 -15.53
CA LEU A 405 -19.83 4.91 -16.87
C LEU A 405 -19.71 3.47 -17.40
N ASP A 406 -20.74 3.03 -18.12
CA ASP A 406 -20.73 1.89 -19.04
C ASP A 406 -20.53 2.39 -20.49
N ARG A 407 -20.40 1.50 -21.49
CA ARG A 407 -20.28 1.89 -22.91
C ARG A 407 -21.38 2.86 -23.35
N LYS A 408 -22.63 2.59 -22.95
CA LYS A 408 -23.80 3.40 -23.34
C LYS A 408 -23.75 4.82 -22.79
N SER A 409 -23.24 5.01 -21.57
CA SER A 409 -23.19 6.29 -20.88
C SER A 409 -21.87 7.05 -21.05
N MET A 410 -20.79 6.39 -21.50
CA MET A 410 -19.57 7.06 -21.96
C MET A 410 -19.60 7.49 -23.44
N GLY A 411 -20.43 6.85 -24.26
CA GLY A 411 -20.52 7.12 -25.69
C GLY A 411 -19.42 6.45 -26.51
N GLU A 412 -19.66 6.33 -27.82
CA GLU A 412 -18.80 5.53 -28.71
C GLU A 412 -17.39 6.14 -28.93
N ASP A 413 -17.22 7.45 -28.80
CA ASP A 413 -15.91 8.10 -28.96
C ASP A 413 -14.95 7.78 -27.80
N LEU A 414 -15.41 7.87 -26.54
CA LEU A 414 -14.60 7.41 -25.40
C LEU A 414 -14.41 5.89 -25.45
N PHE A 415 -15.47 5.12 -25.72
CA PHE A 415 -15.37 3.67 -25.84
C PHE A 415 -14.42 3.22 -26.97
N TRP A 416 -14.29 3.99 -28.04
CA TRP A 416 -13.27 3.77 -29.08
C TRP A 416 -11.85 4.05 -28.56
N ALA A 417 -11.63 5.18 -27.90
CA ALA A 417 -10.32 5.58 -27.39
C ALA A 417 -9.75 4.58 -26.36
N LEU A 418 -10.60 4.06 -25.46
CA LEU A 418 -10.23 3.09 -24.41
C LEU A 418 -9.75 1.72 -24.94
N LYS A 419 -9.74 1.47 -26.25
CA LYS A 419 -9.38 0.19 -26.89
C LYS A 419 -8.09 0.23 -27.71
N GLY A 420 -7.33 1.33 -27.63
CA GLY A 420 -6.04 1.44 -28.32
C GLY A 420 -5.14 2.59 -27.89
N ALA A 421 -5.68 3.66 -27.29
CA ALA A 421 -4.93 4.87 -26.99
C ALA A 421 -4.28 4.91 -25.59
N GLY A 422 -4.27 3.79 -24.85
CA GLY A 422 -3.66 3.67 -23.52
C GLY A 422 -4.55 4.26 -22.41
N GLY A 423 -4.92 3.43 -21.43
CA GLY A 423 -5.97 3.75 -20.46
C GLY A 423 -5.65 4.93 -19.53
N GLY A 424 -4.37 5.17 -19.25
CA GLY A 424 -3.91 6.29 -18.42
C GLY A 424 -4.23 7.68 -18.96
N ASN A 425 -4.65 7.79 -20.22
CA ASN A 425 -5.01 9.06 -20.86
C ASN A 425 -6.36 9.65 -20.43
N PHE A 426 -7.36 8.80 -20.14
CA PHE A 426 -8.77 9.26 -20.10
C PHE A 426 -9.40 9.16 -18.72
N GLY A 427 -8.98 8.18 -17.91
CA GLY A 427 -9.52 7.94 -16.58
C GLY A 427 -9.32 6.50 -16.13
N VAL A 428 -10.04 6.08 -15.09
CA VAL A 428 -9.83 4.76 -14.49
C VAL A 428 -10.75 3.73 -15.13
N ILE A 429 -10.19 2.89 -16.01
CA ILE A 429 -10.88 1.69 -16.49
C ILE A 429 -10.94 0.69 -15.34
N VAL A 430 -12.14 0.36 -14.86
CA VAL A 430 -12.37 -0.59 -13.75
C VAL A 430 -12.45 -2.02 -14.28
N ALA A 431 -13.13 -2.24 -15.40
CA ALA A 431 -13.30 -3.55 -16.01
C ALA A 431 -13.60 -3.46 -17.52
N PHE A 432 -13.28 -4.52 -18.24
CA PHE A 432 -13.69 -4.73 -19.63
C PHE A 432 -14.69 -5.88 -19.74
N LYS A 433 -15.67 -5.75 -20.63
CA LYS A 433 -16.39 -6.89 -21.19
C LYS A 433 -15.74 -7.25 -22.52
N ILE A 434 -15.27 -8.48 -22.60
CA ILE A 434 -14.56 -9.02 -23.76
C ILE A 434 -15.39 -10.07 -24.48
N LYS A 435 -15.24 -10.15 -25.80
CA LYS A 435 -15.69 -11.26 -26.62
C LYS A 435 -14.61 -12.33 -26.65
N LEU A 436 -15.00 -13.58 -26.41
CA LEU A 436 -14.12 -14.74 -26.53
C LEU A 436 -14.14 -15.27 -27.97
N VAL A 437 -13.03 -15.87 -28.39
CA VAL A 437 -12.80 -16.34 -29.76
C VAL A 437 -12.67 -17.85 -29.79
N ALA A 438 -13.18 -18.49 -30.85
CA ALA A 438 -13.12 -19.93 -31.00
C ALA A 438 -11.69 -20.41 -31.30
N VAL A 439 -11.28 -21.51 -30.70
CA VAL A 439 -10.02 -22.22 -30.99
C VAL A 439 -10.26 -23.72 -31.07
N PRO A 440 -9.50 -24.46 -31.90
CA PRO A 440 -9.54 -25.93 -31.88
C PRO A 440 -8.97 -26.45 -30.56
N GLU A 441 -9.49 -27.59 -30.07
CA GLU A 441 -9.02 -28.22 -28.81
C GLU A 441 -7.53 -28.61 -28.81
N ASN A 442 -6.96 -28.75 -30.01
CA ASN A 442 -5.58 -29.12 -30.26
C ASN A 442 -4.94 -28.05 -31.16
N VAL A 443 -3.84 -27.45 -30.70
CA VAL A 443 -3.04 -26.46 -31.44
C VAL A 443 -1.59 -26.93 -31.52
N THR A 444 -0.95 -26.72 -32.66
CA THR A 444 0.46 -27.11 -32.89
C THR A 444 1.40 -25.94 -32.63
N VAL A 445 2.37 -26.12 -31.74
CA VAL A 445 3.44 -25.15 -31.47
C VAL A 445 4.79 -25.70 -31.92
N PHE A 446 5.66 -24.84 -32.42
CA PHE A 446 7.03 -25.21 -32.80
C PHE A 446 8.03 -24.10 -32.44
N LYS A 447 9.30 -24.48 -32.28
CA LYS A 447 10.42 -23.56 -32.02
C LYS A 447 11.65 -24.05 -32.76
N VAL A 448 12.17 -23.23 -33.68
CA VAL A 448 13.36 -23.55 -34.48
C VAL A 448 14.45 -22.54 -34.19
N SER A 449 15.50 -22.97 -33.48
CA SER A 449 16.71 -22.17 -33.26
C SER A 449 17.67 -22.27 -34.46
N ARG A 450 18.31 -21.17 -34.83
CA ARG A 450 19.38 -21.11 -35.84
C ARG A 450 20.44 -20.09 -35.41
N THR A 451 21.71 -20.41 -35.65
CA THR A 451 22.83 -19.47 -35.48
C THR A 451 23.17 -18.77 -36.81
N LEU A 452 24.04 -17.76 -36.79
CA LEU A 452 24.43 -17.03 -38.00
C LEU A 452 25.12 -17.94 -39.03
N GLU A 453 25.96 -18.85 -38.55
CA GLU A 453 26.67 -19.87 -39.35
C GLU A 453 25.67 -20.84 -40.01
N GLN A 454 24.53 -21.08 -39.36
CA GLN A 454 23.41 -21.87 -39.88
C GLN A 454 22.50 -21.07 -40.83
N ASN A 455 23.06 -20.06 -41.52
CA ASN A 455 22.37 -19.19 -42.49
C ASN A 455 21.14 -18.43 -41.92
N ALA A 456 21.11 -18.11 -40.62
CA ALA A 456 19.97 -17.41 -39.99
C ALA A 456 19.56 -16.13 -40.76
N THR A 457 20.52 -15.34 -41.26
CA THR A 457 20.25 -14.11 -42.04
C THR A 457 19.36 -14.37 -43.27
N LYS A 458 19.56 -15.48 -44.00
CA LYS A 458 18.72 -15.85 -45.16
C LYS A 458 17.32 -16.27 -44.74
N LEU A 459 17.19 -16.91 -43.57
CA LEU A 459 15.89 -17.30 -43.01
C LEU A 459 15.11 -16.09 -42.49
N VAL A 460 15.77 -15.14 -41.83
CA VAL A 460 15.17 -13.85 -41.44
C VAL A 460 14.74 -13.07 -42.67
N HIS A 461 15.60 -12.95 -43.70
CA HIS A 461 15.25 -12.29 -44.95
C HIS A 461 13.99 -12.91 -45.59
N LYS A 462 13.91 -14.25 -45.69
CA LYS A 462 12.71 -14.94 -46.24
C LYS A 462 11.48 -14.78 -45.34
N TRP A 463 11.65 -14.80 -44.02
CA TRP A 463 10.56 -14.64 -43.05
C TRP A 463 9.82 -13.30 -43.23
N GLN A 464 10.53 -12.20 -43.49
CA GLN A 464 9.92 -10.87 -43.67
C GLN A 464 8.85 -10.83 -44.78
N TYR A 465 9.03 -11.57 -45.88
CA TYR A 465 8.07 -11.59 -47.01
C TYR A 465 6.97 -12.66 -46.85
N VAL A 466 7.24 -13.73 -46.09
CA VAL A 466 6.33 -14.88 -45.93
C VAL A 466 5.43 -14.76 -44.69
N ALA A 467 5.94 -14.26 -43.58
CA ALA A 467 5.18 -14.19 -42.33
C ALA A 467 3.95 -13.27 -42.36
N PRO A 468 3.93 -12.13 -43.10
CA PRO A 468 2.71 -11.34 -43.27
C PRO A 468 1.64 -12.06 -44.12
N SER A 469 2.07 -12.85 -45.10
CA SER A 469 1.24 -13.37 -46.20
C SER A 469 0.80 -14.84 -46.05
N ILE A 470 1.32 -15.56 -45.05
CA ILE A 470 0.95 -16.96 -44.75
C ILE A 470 -0.47 -17.09 -44.19
N HIS A 471 -1.07 -18.29 -44.19
CA HIS A 471 -2.43 -18.52 -43.68
C HIS A 471 -2.63 -17.98 -42.25
N GLU A 472 -3.79 -17.42 -41.93
CA GLU A 472 -4.08 -16.72 -40.66
C GLU A 472 -3.86 -17.58 -39.40
N ASP A 473 -4.14 -18.89 -39.48
CA ASP A 473 -3.89 -19.86 -38.40
C ASP A 473 -2.41 -20.05 -38.03
N LEU A 474 -1.49 -19.51 -38.84
CA LEU A 474 -0.05 -19.64 -38.64
C LEU A 474 0.59 -18.27 -38.31
N THR A 475 0.81 -18.03 -37.02
CA THR A 475 1.63 -16.91 -36.51
C THR A 475 3.07 -17.36 -36.30
N ILE A 476 4.02 -16.77 -37.03
CA ILE A 476 5.46 -17.06 -36.89
C ILE A 476 6.19 -15.85 -36.30
N THR A 477 6.48 -15.88 -35.00
CA THR A 477 7.27 -14.83 -34.34
C THR A 477 8.77 -15.10 -34.44
N LEU A 478 9.54 -14.12 -34.93
CA LEU A 478 11.00 -14.12 -34.85
C LEU A 478 11.48 -13.59 -33.48
N ARG A 479 12.53 -14.19 -32.92
CA ARG A 479 13.27 -13.65 -31.78
C ARG A 479 14.77 -13.76 -32.05
N ILE A 480 15.48 -12.64 -32.03
CA ILE A 480 16.93 -12.56 -32.19
C ILE A 480 17.53 -12.28 -30.81
N ASN A 481 18.47 -13.12 -30.37
CA ASN A 481 19.22 -12.96 -29.13
C ASN A 481 20.73 -12.92 -29.46
N ASN A 482 21.49 -12.01 -28.85
CA ASN A 482 22.94 -12.21 -28.77
C ASN A 482 23.25 -13.38 -27.82
N VAL A 483 24.15 -14.27 -28.21
CA VAL A 483 24.54 -15.45 -27.42
C VAL A 483 25.70 -15.14 -26.46
N LYS A 484 26.53 -14.12 -26.73
CA LYS A 484 27.58 -13.64 -25.80
C LYS A 484 27.92 -12.15 -25.98
N SER A 485 27.76 -11.39 -24.89
CA SER A 485 28.66 -10.29 -24.53
C SER A 485 28.56 -10.03 -23.02
N SER A 486 29.63 -10.29 -22.27
CA SER A 486 29.71 -10.04 -20.82
C SER A 486 30.08 -8.59 -20.49
N GLN A 487 29.54 -7.65 -21.27
CA GLN A 487 29.72 -6.21 -21.11
C GLN A 487 28.38 -5.53 -21.36
N ALA A 488 27.79 -4.97 -20.31
CA ALA A 488 26.63 -4.11 -20.41
C ALA A 488 27.10 -2.72 -20.85
N GLY A 489 27.12 -2.46 -22.15
CA GLY A 489 27.33 -1.11 -22.68
C GLY A 489 26.16 -0.21 -22.28
N LYS A 490 26.35 0.64 -21.27
CA LYS A 490 25.39 1.70 -20.92
C LYS A 490 25.40 2.77 -22.02
N GLN A 491 24.53 2.62 -23.02
CA GLN A 491 24.04 3.78 -23.78
C GLN A 491 22.78 4.30 -23.10
N SER A 492 22.95 5.20 -22.14
CA SER A 492 21.88 6.07 -21.67
C SER A 492 21.65 7.16 -22.71
N TYR A 493 20.60 7.00 -23.51
CA TYR A 493 20.07 8.09 -24.32
C TYR A 493 19.38 9.07 -23.36
N HIS A 494 20.06 10.18 -23.04
CA HIS A 494 19.38 11.32 -22.44
C HIS A 494 18.53 11.98 -23.53
N TYR A 495 17.21 11.91 -23.37
CA TYR A 495 16.34 12.93 -23.92
C TYR A 495 16.42 14.15 -23.00
N GLU A 496 16.54 15.34 -23.59
CA GLU A 496 16.39 16.60 -22.88
C GLU A 496 14.89 16.93 -22.85
N GLU A 497 14.21 16.61 -21.74
CA GLU A 497 12.79 16.93 -21.56
C GLU A 497 12.62 18.37 -21.06
N ASP A 498 12.73 19.31 -22.00
CA ASP A 498 12.58 20.73 -21.76
C ASP A 498 11.10 21.16 -21.83
N SER A 499 10.29 20.83 -20.81
CA SER A 499 9.00 21.51 -20.55
C SER A 499 8.44 21.25 -19.14
N LYS A 500 8.72 22.18 -18.20
CA LYS A 500 8.00 22.24 -16.92
C LYS A 500 6.63 22.90 -17.08
N GLY A 501 5.68 22.14 -17.63
CA GLY A 501 4.30 22.61 -17.87
C GLY A 501 3.39 21.53 -18.43
N LYS A 502 2.10 21.87 -18.61
CA LYS A 502 1.16 21.02 -19.34
C LYS A 502 1.46 21.13 -20.84
N THR A 503 1.97 20.05 -21.45
CA THR A 503 2.21 19.97 -22.89
C THR A 503 0.94 20.31 -23.68
N SER A 504 1.05 21.23 -24.64
CA SER A 504 -0.02 21.62 -25.56
C SER A 504 -0.29 20.56 -26.64
N TYR A 505 -1.44 20.65 -27.31
CA TYR A 505 -1.76 19.79 -28.45
C TYR A 505 -0.78 20.01 -29.61
N GLU A 506 -0.29 21.24 -29.78
CA GLU A 506 0.66 21.67 -30.81
C GLU A 506 2.04 21.03 -30.60
N GLU A 507 2.56 21.07 -29.37
CA GLU A 507 3.81 20.40 -28.99
C GLU A 507 3.66 18.87 -29.10
N ALA A 508 2.56 18.32 -28.56
CA ALA A 508 2.31 16.89 -28.60
C ALA A 508 2.11 16.35 -30.03
N SER A 509 1.61 17.17 -30.98
CA SER A 509 1.43 16.77 -32.38
C SER A 509 2.72 16.31 -33.05
N VAL A 510 3.88 16.78 -32.59
CA VAL A 510 5.22 16.38 -33.09
C VAL A 510 5.46 14.87 -32.96
N TRP A 511 4.89 14.21 -31.95
CA TRP A 511 4.95 12.75 -31.76
C TRP A 511 3.59 12.07 -31.95
N GLY A 512 2.50 12.71 -31.50
CA GLY A 512 1.14 12.17 -31.52
C GLY A 512 0.65 11.79 -32.92
N VAL A 513 0.91 12.65 -33.92
CA VAL A 513 0.56 12.35 -35.32
C VAL A 513 1.43 11.23 -35.91
N LYS A 514 2.65 11.01 -35.42
CA LYS A 514 3.49 9.88 -35.86
C LYS A 514 3.00 8.55 -35.30
N TYR A 515 2.52 8.54 -34.05
CA TYR A 515 2.06 7.34 -33.35
C TYR A 515 0.60 7.00 -33.68
N PHE A 516 -0.33 7.93 -33.47
CA PHE A 516 -1.77 7.73 -33.66
C PHE A 516 -2.27 8.05 -35.08
N LYS A 517 -1.45 8.68 -35.93
CA LYS A 517 -1.84 9.14 -37.28
C LYS A 517 -3.03 10.10 -37.20
N ASP A 518 -3.93 10.02 -38.17
CA ASP A 518 -5.12 10.87 -38.31
C ASP A 518 -6.08 10.80 -37.10
N ASN A 519 -5.92 9.78 -36.24
CA ASN A 519 -6.70 9.62 -35.01
C ASN A 519 -6.30 10.60 -33.91
N PHE A 520 -5.10 11.21 -33.96
CA PHE A 520 -4.57 12.01 -32.84
C PHE A 520 -5.50 13.18 -32.44
N LYS A 521 -6.04 13.90 -33.42
CA LYS A 521 -6.98 15.02 -33.18
C LYS A 521 -8.23 14.54 -32.43
N ARG A 522 -8.86 13.45 -32.91
CA ARG A 522 -10.07 12.88 -32.29
C ARG A 522 -9.80 12.37 -30.87
N LEU A 523 -8.61 11.84 -30.59
CA LEU A 523 -8.22 11.44 -29.24
C LEU A 523 -8.06 12.64 -28.31
N ALA A 524 -7.51 13.76 -28.80
CA ALA A 524 -7.40 15.01 -28.04
C ALA A 524 -8.77 15.70 -27.81
N GLU A 525 -9.68 15.61 -28.78
CA GLU A 525 -11.08 16.04 -28.63
C GLU A 525 -11.83 15.18 -27.59
N VAL A 526 -11.63 13.86 -27.61
CA VAL A 526 -12.15 12.94 -26.56
C VAL A 526 -11.57 13.27 -25.20
N LYS A 527 -10.26 13.54 -25.11
CA LYS A 527 -9.58 13.95 -23.88
C LYS A 527 -10.21 15.21 -23.29
N ALA A 528 -10.47 16.24 -24.11
CA ALA A 528 -11.13 17.47 -23.67
C ALA A 528 -12.56 17.25 -23.15
N MET A 529 -13.28 16.24 -23.64
CA MET A 529 -14.63 15.91 -23.15
C MET A 529 -14.65 15.18 -21.80
N VAL A 530 -13.60 14.42 -21.45
CA VAL A 530 -13.62 13.50 -20.28
C VAL A 530 -12.65 13.89 -19.16
N ASP A 531 -11.65 14.72 -19.48
CA ASP A 531 -10.68 15.30 -18.56
C ASP A 531 -10.18 16.67 -19.08
N PRO A 532 -11.06 17.70 -19.07
CA PRO A 532 -10.71 19.05 -19.53
C PRO A 532 -9.63 19.72 -18.67
N ASP A 533 -9.54 19.39 -17.39
CA ASP A 533 -8.53 19.93 -16.47
C ASP A 533 -7.12 19.39 -16.75
N TYR A 534 -6.97 18.37 -17.59
CA TYR A 534 -5.74 17.60 -17.82
C TYR A 534 -5.17 17.05 -16.49
N PHE A 535 -6.02 16.34 -15.75
CA PHE A 535 -5.71 15.70 -14.47
C PHE A 535 -5.02 14.35 -14.64
N PHE A 536 -5.49 13.51 -15.57
CA PHE A 536 -4.84 12.27 -15.96
C PHE A 536 -3.74 12.60 -16.96
N ARG A 537 -2.57 12.99 -16.45
CA ARG A 537 -1.42 13.37 -17.28
C ARG A 537 -0.18 12.55 -16.95
N SER A 538 0.68 12.42 -17.95
CA SER A 538 2.06 12.01 -17.85
C SER A 538 2.83 12.58 -19.06
N GLU A 539 4.12 12.29 -19.10
CA GLU A 539 5.10 12.72 -20.10
C GLU A 539 4.72 12.24 -21.53
N GLN A 540 3.84 11.23 -21.62
CA GLN A 540 3.38 10.62 -22.88
C GLN A 540 1.85 10.70 -23.06
N THR A 541 1.11 11.45 -22.24
CA THR A 541 -0.34 11.57 -22.41
C THR A 541 -0.73 12.51 -23.54
N ILE A 542 -1.87 12.21 -24.15
CA ILE A 542 -2.57 13.02 -25.13
C ILE A 542 -3.16 14.24 -24.40
N PRO A 543 -2.83 15.49 -24.79
CA PRO A 543 -3.43 16.69 -24.21
C PRO A 543 -4.88 16.89 -24.67
N PRO A 544 -5.72 17.62 -23.90
CA PRO A 544 -7.04 18.02 -24.34
C PRO A 544 -6.95 19.05 -25.49
N LEU A 545 -7.68 18.81 -26.57
CA LEU A 545 -7.91 19.80 -27.62
C LEU A 545 -9.33 20.34 -27.51
N PHE A 546 -9.46 21.59 -27.06
CA PHE A 546 -10.71 22.34 -27.14
C PHE A 546 -10.87 22.86 -28.57
N GLY A 547 -11.97 22.50 -29.23
CA GLY A 547 -12.26 22.99 -30.57
C GLY A 547 -12.60 24.49 -30.57
N ASP A 548 -12.15 25.21 -31.59
CA ASP A 548 -12.58 26.59 -31.85
C ASP A 548 -14.12 26.68 -31.90
N CYS A 549 -14.70 27.48 -31.00
CA CYS A 549 -16.16 27.63 -30.88
C CYS A 549 -16.71 28.58 -31.97
N SER A 550 -16.46 28.26 -33.24
CA SER A 550 -16.74 29.14 -34.38
C SER A 550 -17.00 28.43 -35.72
N THR A 551 -17.69 27.27 -35.73
CA THR A 551 -18.50 26.87 -36.90
C THR A 551 -19.54 25.77 -36.62
N SER A 552 -20.58 25.71 -37.47
CA SER A 552 -21.50 24.56 -37.66
C SER A 552 -22.63 24.26 -36.65
N LEU A 553 -23.08 25.23 -35.84
CA LEU A 553 -24.51 25.26 -35.45
C LEU A 553 -25.33 25.92 -36.57
N GLY A 554 -25.60 25.14 -37.62
CA GLY A 554 -26.25 25.60 -38.85
C GLY A 554 -27.64 25.01 -39.06
N LYS A 555 -28.65 25.65 -38.44
CA LYS A 555 -30.11 25.55 -38.69
C LYS A 555 -30.72 24.14 -38.81
#